data_AF-A0A8I2G0I5-F1
#
_entry.id   AF-A0A8I2G0I5-F1
#
_cell.length_a   1.000
_cell.length_b   1.000
_cell.length_c   1.000
_cell.angle_alpha   90.00
_cell.angle_beta   90.00
_cell.angle_gamma   90.00
#
_symmetry.space_group_name_H-M   'P 1'
#
loop_
_entity.id
_entity.type
_entity.pdbx_description
1 polymer ?
#
loop_
_entity_poly.entity_id
_entity_poly.type
_entity_poly.pdbx_seq_one_letter_code
_entity_poly.pdbx_strand_id
1 'polypeptide(L)' 'MATINLISEEEATGKVKEIFEEIKESLGIDFVPNLYRAMAQVPEYLDVQWKKTRAIMQRPGKLDNLTREIIAVAVSAVN' A
#
# COMPACT_ATOMS: atom_id res chain seq x y z
N MET A 1 -7.39 8.26 15.54
CA MET A 1 -7.72 9.08 14.35
C MET A 1 -6.43 9.52 13.69
N ALA A 2 -6.40 9.67 12.36
CA ALA A 2 -5.23 10.17 11.67
C ALA A 2 -4.97 11.64 12.04
N THR A 3 -3.70 12.03 12.16
CA THR A 3 -3.28 13.43 12.40
C THR A 3 -3.14 14.23 11.10
N ILE A 4 -3.28 13.56 9.95
CA ILE A 4 -3.21 14.14 8.61
C ILE A 4 -4.46 13.76 7.81
N ASN A 5 -4.81 14.60 6.84
CA ASN A 5 -5.95 14.36 5.95
C ASN A 5 -5.67 13.16 5.03
N LEU A 6 -6.60 12.22 4.99
CA LEU A 6 -6.54 11.06 4.09
C LEU A 6 -7.25 11.40 2.79
N ILE A 7 -6.58 11.25 1.65
CA ILE A 7 -7.21 11.43 0.35
C ILE A 7 -8.22 10.30 0.13
N SER A 8 -9.46 10.65 -0.21
CA SER A 8 -10.48 9.65 -0.54
C SER A 8 -10.26 9.07 -1.95
N GLU A 9 -10.91 7.94 -2.24
CA GLU A 9 -10.83 7.34 -3.58
C GLU A 9 -11.55 8.22 -4.61
N GLU A 10 -12.58 8.95 -4.19
CA GLU A 10 -13.34 9.90 -5.02
C GLU A 10 -12.55 11.18 -5.32
N GLU A 11 -11.72 11.63 -4.36
CA GLU A 11 -10.86 12.81 -4.49
C GLU A 11 -9.58 12.50 -5.29
N ALA A 12 -9.20 11.23 -5.41
CA ALA A 12 -7.99 10.81 -6.10
C ALA A 12 -8.06 11.15 -7.60
N THR A 13 -7.05 11.85 -8.09
CA THR A 13 -6.92 12.24 -9.50
C THR A 13 -5.53 11.95 -10.03
N GLY A 14 -5.40 11.87 -11.36
CA GLY A 14 -4.13 11.60 -12.05
C GLY A 14 -3.42 10.37 -11.49
N LYS A 15 -2.12 10.54 -11.19
CA LYS A 15 -1.23 9.46 -10.71
C LYS A 15 -1.72 8.77 -9.43
N VAL A 16 -2.34 9.49 -8.51
CA VAL A 16 -2.86 8.90 -7.26
C VAL A 16 -3.97 7.90 -7.57
N LYS A 17 -4.88 8.26 -8.48
CA LYS A 17 -5.99 7.38 -8.89
C LYS A 17 -5.48 6.12 -9.58
N GLU A 18 -4.52 6.27 -10.48
CA GLU A 18 -3.88 5.13 -11.16
C GLU A 18 -3.27 4.15 -10.15
N ILE A 19 -2.52 4.66 -9.16
CA ILE A 19 -1.92 3.81 -8.12
C ILE A 19 -3.00 3.17 -7.22
N PHE A 20 -4.08 3.88 -6.92
CA PHE A 20 -5.18 3.35 -6.11
C PHE A 20 -5.89 2.18 -6.80
N GLU A 21 -6.17 2.28 -8.09
CA GLU A 21 -6.71 1.17 -8.86
C GLU A 21 -5.72 -0.01 -8.91
N GLU A 22 -4.43 0.26 -9.12
CA GLU A 22 -3.39 -0.78 -9.11
C GLU A 22 -3.30 -1.49 -7.75
N ILE A 23 -3.46 -0.76 -6.64
CA ILE A 23 -3.49 -1.33 -5.29
C ILE A 23 -4.67 -2.30 -5.14
N LYS A 24 -5.87 -1.88 -5.56
CA LYS A 24 -7.09 -2.71 -5.48
C LYS A 24 -6.95 -3.98 -6.31
N GLU A 25 -6.51 -3.85 -7.56
CA GLU A 25 -6.28 -4.98 -8.46
C GLU A 25 -5.20 -5.92 -7.92
N SER A 26 -4.08 -5.36 -7.44
CA SER A 26 -2.93 -6.16 -7.00
C SER A 26 -3.17 -6.88 -5.68
N LEU A 27 -3.97 -6.32 -4.78
CA LEU A 27 -4.28 -6.93 -3.48
C LEU A 27 -5.60 -7.71 -3.49
N GLY A 28 -6.40 -7.60 -4.56
CA GLY A 28 -7.70 -8.26 -4.68
C GLY A 28 -8.73 -7.73 -3.69
N ILE A 29 -8.68 -6.44 -3.38
CA ILE A 29 -9.57 -5.76 -2.44
C ILE A 29 -10.33 -4.63 -3.16
N ASP A 30 -11.50 -4.28 -2.63
CA ASP A 30 -12.40 -3.27 -3.20
C ASP A 30 -12.20 -1.86 -2.62
N PHE A 31 -11.26 -1.70 -1.69
CA PHE A 31 -10.95 -0.43 -1.03
C PHE A 31 -9.44 -0.17 -0.97
N VAL A 32 -9.04 1.08 -0.84
CA VAL A 32 -7.64 1.47 -0.62
C VAL A 32 -7.33 1.59 0.87
N PRO A 33 -6.34 0.84 1.41
CA PRO A 33 -5.95 0.93 2.82
C PRO A 33 -5.56 2.36 3.24
N ASN A 34 -5.93 2.75 4.45
CA ASN A 34 -5.70 4.10 4.98
C ASN A 34 -4.22 4.54 4.94
N LEU A 35 -3.28 3.60 5.03
CA LEU A 35 -1.85 3.87 4.90
C LEU A 35 -1.53 4.53 3.54
N TYR A 36 -2.04 3.99 2.44
CA TYR A 36 -1.81 4.53 1.10
C TYR A 36 -2.60 5.82 0.87
N ARG A 37 -3.80 5.93 1.45
CA ARG A 37 -4.60 7.18 1.45
C ARG A 37 -3.90 8.33 2.17
N ALA A 38 -3.14 8.03 3.22
CA ALA A 38 -2.32 9.00 3.92
C ALA A 38 -1.12 9.45 3.06
N MET A 39 -0.47 8.52 2.37
CA MET A 39 0.68 8.79 1.50
C MET A 39 0.31 9.56 0.22
N ALA A 40 -0.94 9.46 -0.21
CA ALA A 40 -1.46 10.08 -1.43
C ALA A 40 -1.35 11.61 -1.49
N GLN A 41 -1.14 12.28 -0.35
CA GLN A 41 -0.83 13.72 -0.33
C GLN A 41 0.43 14.07 -1.14
N VAL A 42 1.37 13.13 -1.28
CA VAL A 42 2.58 13.27 -2.07
C VAL A 42 2.64 12.10 -3.07
N PRO A 43 2.14 12.28 -4.30
CA PRO A 43 1.97 11.20 -5.29
C PRO A 43 3.26 10.42 -5.59
N GLU A 44 4.41 11.10 -5.58
CA GLU A 44 5.74 10.54 -5.80
C GLU A 44 6.16 9.64 -4.64
N TYR A 45 5.81 10.02 -3.42
CA TYR A 45 6.07 9.21 -2.23
C TYR A 45 5.20 7.96 -2.23
N LEU A 46 3.90 8.10 -2.53
CA LEU A 46 2.98 6.97 -2.69
C LEU A 46 3.50 5.97 -3.73
N ASP A 47 3.92 6.45 -4.90
CA ASP A 47 4.45 5.61 -5.98
C ASP A 47 5.69 4.81 -5.54
N VAL A 48 6.65 5.48 -4.89
CA VAL A 48 7.86 4.83 -4.39
C VAL A 48 7.53 3.78 -3.33
N GLN A 49 6.65 4.10 -2.37
CA GLN A 49 6.27 3.16 -1.32
C GLN A 49 5.51 1.96 -1.87
N TRP A 50 4.56 2.19 -2.79
CA TRP A 50 3.82 1.11 -3.43
C TRP A 50 4.74 0.15 -4.20
N LYS A 51 5.62 0.70 -5.05
CA LYS A 51 6.62 -0.10 -5.78
C LYS A 51 7.53 -0.88 -4.85
N LYS A 52 7.96 -0.28 -3.74
CA LYS A 52 8.77 -0.94 -2.71
C LYS A 52 8.03 -2.12 -2.08
N THR A 53 6.78 -1.91 -1.64
CA THR A 53 5.96 -2.98 -1.05
C THR A 53 5.78 -4.13 -2.03
N ARG A 54 5.44 -3.85 -3.29
CA ARG A 54 5.33 -4.89 -4.32
C ARG A 54 6.64 -5.66 -4.53
N ALA A 55 7.77 -4.94 -4.59
CA ALA A 55 9.07 -5.56 -4.77
C ALA A 55 9.46 -6.50 -3.61
N ILE A 56 9.05 -6.17 -2.39
CA ILE A 56 9.37 -6.95 -1.18
C ILE A 56 8.37 -8.09 -0.96
N MET A 57 7.07 -7.85 -1.13
CA MET A 57 6.01 -8.78 -0.71
C MET A 57 5.51 -9.67 -1.85
N GLN A 58 5.49 -9.18 -3.09
CA GLN A 58 4.80 -9.88 -4.20
C GLN A 58 5.74 -10.55 -5.21
N ARG A 59 7.02 -10.17 -5.25
CA ARG A 59 7.97 -10.79 -6.17
C ARG A 59 8.36 -12.20 -5.72
N PRO A 60 8.60 -13.15 -6.63
CA PRO A 60 9.19 -14.43 -6.29
C PRO A 60 10.53 -14.26 -5.58
N GLY A 61 10.79 -15.09 -4.58
CA GLY A 61 12.01 -15.01 -3.78
C GLY A 61 12.26 -16.29 -2.99
N LYS A 62 13.23 -16.25 -2.07
CA LYS A 62 13.57 -17.39 -1.21
C LYS A 62 12.48 -17.73 -0.19
N LEU A 63 11.68 -16.73 0.19
CA LEU A 63 10.54 -16.90 1.08
C LEU A 63 9.27 -16.85 0.24
N ASP A 64 8.35 -17.76 0.51
CA ASP A 64 6.99 -17.70 -0.03
C ASP A 64 6.22 -16.50 0.56
N ASN A 65 5.06 -16.19 -0.03
CA ASN A 65 4.26 -15.05 0.36
C ASN A 65 3.73 -15.18 1.79
N LEU A 66 3.28 -16.38 2.20
CA LEU A 66 2.71 -16.58 3.53
C LEU A 66 3.77 -16.34 4.62
N THR A 67 4.98 -16.86 4.43
CA THR A 67 6.08 -16.62 5.38
C THR A 67 6.41 -15.14 5.51
N ARG A 68 6.43 -14.38 4.41
CA ARG A 68 6.65 -12.92 4.45
C ARG A 68 5.56 -12.19 5.22
N GLU A 69 4.29 -12.55 5.03
CA GLU A 69 3.18 -11.95 5.77
C GLU A 69 3.24 -12.28 7.27
N ILE A 70 3.58 -13.52 7.65
CA ILE A 70 3.76 -13.89 9.07
C ILE A 70 4.86 -13.04 9.72
N ILE A 71 5.99 -12.84 9.04
CA ILE A 71 7.06 -11.97 9.53
C ILE A 71 6.56 -10.53 9.65
N ALA A 72 5.86 -10.02 8.64
CA ALA A 72 5.35 -8.64 8.64
C ALA A 72 4.38 -8.40 9.81
N VAL A 73 3.47 -9.34 10.07
CA VAL A 73 2.52 -9.28 11.20
C VAL A 73 3.23 -9.38 12.54
N ALA A 74 4.18 -10.30 12.70
CA ALA A 74 4.92 -10.48 13.94
C ALA A 74 5.75 -9.23 14.30
N VAL A 75 6.43 -8.64 13.31
CA VAL A 75 7.19 -7.39 13.49
C VAL A 75 6.26 -6.22 13.79
N SER A 76 5.08 -6.15 13.15
CA SER A 76 4.10 -5.09 13.42
C SER A 76 3.48 -5.20 14.81
N ALA A 77 3.37 -6.39 15.40
CA ALA A 77 2.84 -6.57 16.75
C ALA A 77 3.77 -6.09 17.87
N VAL A 78 5.06 -5.90 17.57
CA VAL A 78 6.09 -5.53 18.55
C VAL A 78 6.63 -4.10 18.35
N ASN A 79 6.08 -3.33 17.40
CA ASN A 79 6.38 -1.91 17.17
C ASN A 79 5.14 -1.05 17.37
#